data_AF-A0A972X3H7-F1
#
_entry.id   AF-A0A972X3H7-F1
#
_cell.length_a   1.000
_cell.length_b   1.000
_cell.length_c   1.000
_cell.angle_alpha   90.00
_cell.angle_beta   90.00
_cell.angle_gamma   90.00
#
_symmetry.space_group_name_H-M   'P 1'
#
loop_
_entity.id
_entity.type
_entity.pdbx_description
1 polymer ?
#
loop_
_entity_poly.entity_id
_entity_poly.type
_entity_poly.pdbx_seq_one_letter_code
_entity_poly.pdbx_strand_id
1 'polypeptide(L)'
;LTWRGDYSLISEAGLSFIPESGVAEPLHIMTLKGKDKDGWQFVDGKLRVGPKGNYENGLLTRAFIPLQLNKQGGSVIIDISVKAEEENDSLRIYIANPDTFERMHVFAGSSLSEKKGVSIPLPASWDRADVVFEFESDENWNMVGPVIENIKVVK
;
A
#
# COMPACT_ATOMS: atom_id res chain seq x y z
N LEU A 1 3.63 -11.05 16.59
CA LEU A 1 3.35 -11.56 15.23
C LEU A 1 4.58 -11.28 14.37
N THR A 2 5.33 -12.31 14.01
CA THR A 2 6.45 -12.23 13.07
C THR A 2 5.89 -12.11 11.66
N TRP A 3 5.52 -10.89 11.26
CA TRP A 3 4.95 -10.61 9.93
C TRP A 3 6.05 -10.50 8.88
N ARG A 4 6.59 -11.63 8.41
CA ARG A 4 7.43 -11.68 7.20
C ARG A 4 7.19 -13.03 6.50
N GLY A 5 6.16 -13.07 5.65
CA GLY A 5 6.03 -14.13 4.64
C GLY A 5 6.91 -13.84 3.43
N ASP A 6 6.95 -14.76 2.46
CA ASP A 6 7.65 -14.56 1.20
C ASP A 6 7.05 -13.35 0.47
N TYR A 7 7.90 -12.41 0.04
CA TYR A 7 7.52 -11.22 -0.71
C TYR A 7 8.38 -11.09 -1.96
N SER A 8 7.83 -10.43 -2.98
CA SER A 8 8.60 -10.01 -4.15
C SER A 8 9.04 -8.56 -4.00
N LEU A 9 10.26 -8.26 -4.42
CA LEU A 9 10.85 -6.93 -4.40
C LEU A 9 10.69 -6.26 -5.77
N ILE A 10 10.28 -5.00 -5.79
CA ILE A 10 10.18 -4.18 -7.00
C ILE A 10 11.05 -2.93 -6.80
N SER A 11 12.26 -2.96 -7.36
CA SER A 11 13.28 -1.91 -7.21
C SER A 11 12.96 -0.63 -8.00
N GLU A 12 12.27 -0.76 -9.13
CA GLU A 12 11.93 0.35 -10.03
C GLU A 12 10.42 0.50 -10.13
N ALA A 13 9.77 0.55 -8.97
CA ALA A 13 8.34 0.68 -8.90
C ALA A 13 7.88 2.08 -9.35
N GLY A 14 8.49 2.81 -10.32
CA GLY A 14 7.98 4.01 -11.03
C GLY A 14 7.27 5.12 -10.23
N LEU A 15 7.31 5.01 -8.91
CA LEU A 15 6.75 5.89 -7.91
C LEU A 15 7.77 7.02 -7.80
N SER A 16 7.32 8.25 -7.99
CA SER A 16 8.16 9.42 -7.92
C SER A 16 8.55 9.69 -6.46
N PHE A 17 9.47 8.89 -5.93
CA PHE A 17 10.06 9.09 -4.63
C PHE A 17 11.07 10.23 -4.74
N ILE A 18 10.75 11.38 -4.14
CA ILE A 18 11.69 12.49 -3.97
C ILE A 18 12.02 12.56 -2.48
N PRO A 19 12.92 11.70 -1.96
CA PRO A 19 13.31 11.82 -0.59
C PRO A 19 14.29 12.98 -0.43
N GLU A 20 13.87 14.08 0.19
CA GLU A 20 14.82 15.09 0.65
C GLU A 20 15.61 14.62 1.89
N SER A 21 15.17 13.58 2.62
CA SER A 21 15.92 13.08 3.79
C SER A 21 15.68 11.63 4.25
N GLY A 22 15.07 10.74 3.47
CA GLY A 22 14.83 9.36 3.88
C GLY A 22 15.00 8.38 2.72
N VAL A 23 15.94 7.45 2.80
CA VAL A 23 16.10 6.43 1.75
C VAL A 23 14.89 5.50 1.83
N ALA A 24 14.06 5.49 0.78
CA ALA A 24 13.03 4.49 0.61
C ALA A 24 13.68 3.20 0.10
N GLU A 25 13.36 2.08 0.72
CA GLU A 25 13.74 0.76 0.23
C GLU A 25 12.80 0.31 -0.91
N PRO A 26 13.15 -0.75 -1.67
CA PRO A 26 12.30 -1.27 -2.73
C PRO A 26 10.86 -1.52 -2.25
N LEU A 27 9.89 -1.48 -3.16
CA LEU A 27 8.52 -1.87 -2.83
C LEU A 27 8.45 -3.37 -2.59
N HIS A 28 7.85 -3.79 -1.48
CA HIS A 28 7.57 -5.19 -1.18
C HIS A 28 6.11 -5.48 -1.50
N ILE A 29 5.86 -6.58 -2.22
CA ILE A 29 4.50 -7.06 -2.51
C ILE A 29 4.33 -8.51 -2.05
N MET A 30 3.15 -8.85 -1.55
CA MET A 30 2.79 -10.20 -1.12
C MET A 30 1.30 -10.47 -1.29
N THR A 31 0.96 -11.71 -1.59
CA THR A 31 -0.42 -12.20 -1.57
C THR A 31 -0.55 -13.20 -0.43
N LEU A 32 -1.42 -12.87 0.54
CA LEU A 32 -1.64 -13.65 1.74
C LEU A 32 -2.76 -14.67 1.57
N LYS A 33 -3.71 -14.38 0.66
CA LYS A 33 -4.81 -15.26 0.25
C LYS A 33 -5.14 -14.96 -1.21
N GLY A 34 -5.36 -15.98 -2.03
CA GLY A 34 -5.57 -15.82 -3.48
C GLY A 34 -4.33 -16.22 -4.27
N LYS A 35 -4.30 -15.94 -5.58
CA LYS A 35 -3.15 -16.24 -6.45
C LYS A 35 -2.23 -15.01 -6.52
N ASP A 36 -0.92 -15.19 -6.59
CA ASP A 36 0.03 -14.07 -6.62
C ASP A 36 -0.24 -13.06 -7.74
N LYS A 37 -0.63 -13.57 -8.92
CA LYS A 37 -0.98 -12.77 -10.11
C LYS A 37 -2.21 -11.86 -9.92
N ASP A 38 -2.98 -12.08 -8.85
CA ASP A 38 -4.21 -11.38 -8.54
C ASP A 38 -3.98 -10.27 -7.49
N GLY A 39 -2.87 -10.33 -6.76
CA GLY A 39 -2.50 -9.35 -5.73
C GLY A 39 -1.94 -8.04 -6.28
N TRP A 40 -1.23 -7.30 -5.43
CA TRP A 40 -0.57 -6.06 -5.82
C TRP A 40 0.46 -6.28 -6.92
N GLN A 41 0.38 -5.43 -7.95
CA GLN A 41 1.28 -5.40 -9.08
C GLN A 41 1.69 -3.97 -9.38
N PHE A 42 2.90 -3.82 -9.89
CA PHE A 42 3.37 -2.55 -10.39
C PHE A 42 3.31 -2.52 -11.91
N VAL A 43 2.43 -1.69 -12.47
CA VAL A 43 2.16 -1.62 -13.91
C VAL A 43 2.01 -0.16 -14.32
N ASP A 44 2.73 0.26 -15.36
CA ASP A 44 2.66 1.61 -15.94
C ASP A 44 2.81 2.75 -14.92
N GLY A 45 3.74 2.63 -13.98
CA GLY A 45 3.97 3.67 -12.97
C GLY A 45 3.04 3.60 -11.76
N LYS A 46 2.20 2.57 -11.65
CA LYS A 46 1.07 2.52 -10.72
C LYS A 46 1.02 1.19 -9.98
N LEU A 47 0.71 1.27 -8.68
CA LEU A 47 0.49 0.10 -7.85
C LEU A 47 -0.99 -0.28 -7.93
N ARG A 48 -1.31 -1.48 -8.41
CA ARG A 48 -2.68 -1.91 -8.72
C ARG A 48 -2.95 -3.32 -8.23
N VAL A 49 -4.17 -3.58 -7.81
CA VAL A 49 -4.65 -4.95 -7.58
C VAL A 49 -5.46 -5.40 -8.80
N GLY A 50 -5.17 -6.61 -9.30
CA GLY A 50 -6.11 -7.32 -10.15
C GLY A 50 -6.42 -6.68 -11.51
N PRO A 51 -5.47 -6.66 -12.47
CA PRO A 51 -5.72 -6.02 -13.77
C PRO A 51 -6.82 -6.70 -14.60
N LYS A 52 -7.26 -7.92 -14.22
CA LYS A 52 -8.41 -8.72 -14.69
C LYS A 52 -8.31 -10.10 -14.05
N GLY A 53 -9.04 -10.38 -12.97
CA GLY A 53 -9.04 -11.70 -12.34
C GLY A 53 -10.40 -12.05 -11.75
N ASN A 54 -10.84 -13.30 -11.96
CA ASN A 54 -11.90 -13.92 -11.17
C ASN A 54 -11.24 -14.49 -9.90
N TYR A 55 -11.48 -13.88 -8.74
CA TYR A 55 -10.92 -14.34 -7.47
C TYR A 55 -11.85 -15.36 -6.82
N GLU A 56 -11.77 -16.61 -7.29
CA GLU A 56 -12.68 -17.72 -6.93
C GLU A 56 -12.85 -17.97 -5.41
N ASN A 57 -12.00 -17.40 -4.54
CA ASN A 57 -12.01 -17.62 -3.09
C ASN A 57 -11.67 -16.34 -2.28
N GLY A 58 -11.86 -15.16 -2.87
CA GLY A 58 -11.42 -13.89 -2.28
C GLY A 58 -9.91 -13.67 -2.33
N LEU A 59 -9.49 -12.46 -1.99
CA LEU A 59 -8.13 -11.96 -2.11
C LEU A 59 -7.74 -11.21 -0.83
N LEU A 60 -6.56 -11.52 -0.30
CA LEU A 60 -5.91 -10.68 0.71
C LEU A 60 -4.48 -10.43 0.22
N THR A 61 -4.17 -9.18 -0.08
CA THR A 61 -2.86 -8.80 -0.61
C THR A 61 -2.34 -7.56 0.10
N ARG A 62 -1.01 -7.50 0.25
CA ARG A 62 -0.32 -6.41 0.94
C ARG A 62 0.87 -5.95 0.12
N ALA A 63 1.06 -4.65 0.07
CA ALA A 63 2.27 -4.02 -0.40
C ALA A 63 2.80 -3.10 0.70
N PHE A 64 4.11 -2.96 0.83
CA PHE A 64 4.67 -1.99 1.75
C PHE A 64 5.98 -1.38 1.27
N ILE A 65 6.21 -0.15 1.68
CA ILE A 65 7.41 0.62 1.39
C ILE A 65 8.13 0.89 2.71
N PRO A 66 9.29 0.26 2.95
CA PRO A 66 10.10 0.56 4.11
C PRO A 66 10.75 1.93 3.96
N LEU A 67 10.66 2.74 5.02
CA LEU A 67 11.20 4.08 5.11
C LEU A 67 12.15 4.17 6.30
N GLN A 68 13.33 4.73 6.05
CA GLN A 68 14.23 5.17 7.10
C GLN A 68 13.87 6.60 7.51
N LEU A 69 13.35 6.78 8.72
CA LEU A 69 12.93 8.08 9.25
C LEU A 69 14.04 8.76 10.04
N ASN A 70 14.88 8.01 10.76
CA ASN A 70 15.95 8.55 11.63
C ASN A 70 15.45 9.63 12.61
N LYS A 71 14.24 9.45 13.16
CA LYS A 71 13.56 10.42 14.04
C LYS A 71 13.31 11.78 13.38
N GLN A 72 13.18 11.77 12.05
CA GLN A 72 12.72 12.89 11.27
C GLN A 72 11.29 12.56 10.87
N GLY A 73 10.34 13.42 11.28
CA GLY A 73 8.95 13.29 10.88
C GLY A 73 8.75 13.62 9.39
N GLY A 74 7.52 13.89 9.00
CA GLY A 74 7.19 14.32 7.65
C GLY A 74 5.79 13.84 7.28
N SER A 75 5.57 13.58 6.01
CA SER A 75 4.32 13.00 5.51
C SER A 75 4.55 12.19 4.23
N VAL A 76 3.72 11.18 4.02
CA VAL A 76 3.58 10.50 2.75
C VAL A 76 2.35 11.06 2.06
N ILE A 77 2.52 11.59 0.85
CA ILE A 77 1.45 12.09 0.00
C ILE A 77 1.18 11.07 -1.09
N ILE A 78 -0.06 10.63 -1.22
CA ILE A 78 -0.47 9.61 -2.21
C ILE A 78 -1.74 10.01 -2.95
N ASP A 79 -1.85 9.60 -4.21
CA ASP A 79 -3.11 9.61 -4.94
C ASP A 79 -3.70 8.20 -4.91
N ILE A 80 -4.97 8.12 -4.54
CA ILE A 80 -5.72 6.87 -4.38
C ILE A 80 -6.90 6.92 -5.34
N SER A 81 -7.08 5.88 -6.14
CA SER A 81 -8.27 5.67 -6.96
C SER A 81 -8.79 4.26 -6.70
N VAL A 82 -9.96 4.16 -6.07
CA VAL A 82 -10.70 2.89 -5.95
C VAL A 82 -11.85 2.95 -6.93
N LYS A 83 -11.84 2.06 -7.94
CA LYS A 83 -12.79 2.13 -9.06
C LYS A 83 -14.02 1.23 -8.86
N ALA A 84 -14.07 0.51 -7.76
CA ALA A 84 -15.09 -0.48 -7.47
C ALA A 84 -14.89 -0.96 -6.03
N GLU A 85 -15.93 -0.87 -5.22
CA GLU A 85 -16.02 -1.57 -3.94
C GLU A 85 -17.39 -2.23 -3.91
N GLU A 86 -17.41 -3.52 -3.56
CA GLU A 86 -18.56 -4.13 -2.90
C GLU A 86 -18.51 -3.79 -1.39
N GLU A 87 -19.62 -3.94 -0.66
CA GLU A 87 -19.71 -3.58 0.76
C GLU A 87 -18.64 -4.26 1.65
N ASN A 88 -18.10 -5.39 1.19
CA ASN A 88 -17.12 -6.20 1.89
C ASN A 88 -15.66 -5.96 1.46
N ASP A 89 -15.42 -5.15 0.43
CA ASP A 89 -14.07 -4.80 0.01
C ASP A 89 -13.45 -3.78 0.98
N SER A 90 -12.18 -3.99 1.32
CA SER A 90 -11.48 -3.14 2.27
C SER A 90 -10.09 -2.78 1.76
N LEU A 91 -9.91 -1.51 1.35
CA LEU A 91 -8.59 -0.91 1.19
C LEU A 91 -8.19 -0.24 2.50
N ARG A 92 -7.02 -0.61 3.02
CA ARG A 92 -6.39 -0.01 4.20
C ARG A 92 -5.03 0.54 3.83
N ILE A 93 -4.80 1.82 4.13
CA ILE A 93 -3.48 2.43 4.04
C ILE A 93 -3.09 2.96 5.40
N TYR A 94 -1.94 2.54 5.90
CA TYR A 94 -1.46 2.87 7.24
C TYR A 94 0.05 2.92 7.32
N ILE A 95 0.56 3.60 8.34
CA ILE A 95 1.99 3.63 8.69
C ILE A 95 2.20 2.65 9.84
N ALA A 96 3.08 1.66 9.66
CA ALA A 96 3.43 0.71 10.70
C ALA A 96 4.87 0.95 11.18
N ASN A 97 5.09 0.80 12.48
CA ASN A 97 6.43 0.71 13.04
C ASN A 97 6.86 -0.77 13.00
N PRO A 98 7.85 -1.15 12.18
CA PRO A 98 8.27 -2.55 12.08
C PRO A 98 8.93 -3.08 13.36
N ASP A 99 9.42 -2.19 14.24
CA ASP A 99 10.14 -2.52 15.47
C ASP A 99 9.20 -2.68 16.67
N THR A 100 8.17 -1.84 16.77
CA THR A 100 7.23 -1.83 17.90
C THR A 100 5.86 -2.43 17.58
N PHE A 101 5.57 -2.70 16.30
CA PHE A 101 4.26 -3.10 15.78
C PHE A 101 3.14 -2.07 15.98
N GLU A 102 3.48 -0.84 16.37
CA GLU A 102 2.55 0.27 16.40
C GLU A 102 2.02 0.58 14.99
N ARG A 103 0.77 1.02 14.89
CA ARG A 103 0.13 1.41 13.63
C ARG A 103 -0.51 2.78 13.79
N MET A 104 -0.30 3.63 12.80
CA MET A 104 -0.90 4.97 12.74
C MET A 104 -1.62 5.18 11.42
N HIS A 105 -2.72 5.94 11.50
CA HIS A 105 -3.58 6.36 10.39
C HIS A 105 -4.19 5.22 9.60
N VAL A 106 -5.49 5.29 9.35
CA VAL A 106 -6.21 4.30 8.56
C VAL A 106 -6.99 5.06 7.52
N PHE A 107 -6.45 5.16 6.31
CA PHE A 107 -7.35 5.35 5.19
C PHE A 107 -8.07 4.01 5.00
N ALA A 108 -9.31 3.94 5.47
CA ALA A 108 -10.26 2.88 5.14
C ALA A 108 -11.30 3.49 4.20
N GLY A 109 -11.33 3.01 2.96
CA GLY A 109 -12.33 3.39 1.97
C GLY A 109 -13.03 2.14 1.47
N SER A 110 -14.35 2.25 1.32
CA SER A 110 -15.24 1.27 0.68
C SER A 110 -16.20 1.93 -0.34
N SER A 111 -15.95 3.18 -0.77
CA SER A 111 -16.73 3.78 -1.87
C SER A 111 -15.96 4.78 -2.74
N LEU A 112 -15.75 4.40 -4.02
CA LEU A 112 -15.63 5.17 -5.30
C LEU A 112 -14.97 6.56 -5.30
N SER A 113 -14.21 6.90 -4.27
CA SER A 113 -13.64 8.23 -4.11
C SER A 113 -12.19 8.19 -4.52
N GLU A 114 -11.94 8.66 -5.75
CA GLU A 114 -10.62 9.15 -6.11
C GLU A 114 -10.24 10.26 -5.11
N LYS A 115 -9.18 10.04 -4.34
CA LYS A 115 -8.61 11.05 -3.44
C LYS A 115 -7.20 11.35 -3.89
N LYS A 116 -6.96 12.61 -4.26
CA LYS A 116 -5.63 13.09 -4.62
C LYS A 116 -4.98 13.79 -3.44
N GLY A 117 -3.68 13.62 -3.31
CA GLY A 117 -2.86 14.30 -2.32
C GLY A 117 -3.19 13.91 -0.88
N VAL A 118 -3.59 12.66 -0.63
CA VAL A 118 -3.81 12.17 0.74
C VAL A 118 -2.50 12.21 1.49
N SER A 119 -2.40 13.09 2.48
CA SER A 119 -1.21 13.27 3.31
C SER A 119 -1.35 12.45 4.59
N ILE A 120 -0.43 11.52 4.79
CA ILE A 120 -0.35 10.64 5.96
C ILE A 120 0.91 11.02 6.75
N PRO A 121 0.80 11.52 7.98
CA PRO A 121 1.96 12.01 8.72
C PRO A 121 2.87 10.86 9.17
N LEU A 122 4.18 11.11 9.10
CA LEU A 122 5.22 10.22 9.58
C LEU A 122 5.66 10.68 10.97
N PRO A 123 5.69 9.78 11.98
CA PRO A 123 6.01 10.14 13.35
C PRO A 123 7.51 10.41 13.52
N ALA A 124 7.84 11.59 14.04
CA ALA A 124 9.23 11.98 14.33
C ALA A 124 9.86 11.19 15.49
N SER A 125 9.09 10.40 16.23
CA SER A 125 9.60 9.53 17.30
C SER A 125 10.15 8.21 16.78
N TRP A 126 9.88 7.83 15.53
CA TRP A 126 10.26 6.54 14.98
C TRP A 126 11.56 6.64 14.16
N ASP A 127 12.40 5.61 14.27
CA ASP A 127 13.59 5.46 13.43
C ASP A 127 13.24 4.89 12.05
N ARG A 128 12.17 4.10 11.96
CA ARG A 128 11.70 3.43 10.75
C ARG A 128 10.18 3.40 10.68
N ALA A 129 9.67 3.32 9.47
CA ALA A 129 8.25 3.13 9.21
C ALA A 129 8.02 2.33 7.93
N ASP A 130 6.98 1.51 7.92
CA ASP A 130 6.47 0.90 6.70
C ASP A 130 5.20 1.63 6.29
N VAL A 131 5.16 2.15 5.05
CA VAL A 131 3.90 2.58 4.44
C VAL A 131 3.24 1.34 3.88
N VAL A 132 2.11 0.93 4.45
CA VAL A 132 1.45 -0.32 4.12
C VAL A 132 0.16 -0.06 3.35
N PHE A 133 0.00 -0.76 2.23
CA PHE A 133 -1.22 -0.84 1.43
C PHE A 133 -1.75 -2.27 1.56
N GLU A 134 -2.95 -2.42 2.10
CA GLU A 134 -3.59 -3.71 2.26
C GLU A 134 -4.94 -3.67 1.57
N PHE A 135 -5.22 -4.71 0.79
CA PHE A 135 -6.50 -4.88 0.13
C PHE A 135 -7.04 -6.27 0.44
N GLU A 136 -8.30 -6.30 0.84
CA GLU A 136 -9.06 -7.50 1.17
C GLU A 136 -10.39 -7.49 0.42
N SER A 137 -10.72 -8.63 -0.20
CA SER A 137 -11.99 -8.88 -0.87
C SER A 137 -12.42 -10.33 -0.59
N ASP A 138 -13.68 -10.55 -0.29
CA ASP A 138 -14.23 -11.86 0.09
C ASP A 138 -14.98 -12.57 -1.06
N GLU A 139 -15.28 -11.88 -2.16
CA GLU A 139 -16.18 -12.36 -3.23
C GLU A 139 -15.53 -12.55 -4.61
N ASN A 140 -16.27 -13.26 -5.46
CA ASN A 140 -15.95 -13.52 -6.87
C ASN A 140 -16.03 -12.21 -7.68
N TRP A 141 -14.88 -11.55 -7.79
CA TRP A 141 -14.82 -10.23 -8.40
C TRP A 141 -14.67 -10.28 -9.92
N ASN A 142 -15.30 -9.30 -10.60
CA ASN A 142 -15.09 -8.99 -12.02
C ASN A 142 -14.72 -7.51 -12.25
N MET A 143 -14.32 -6.77 -11.21
CA MET A 143 -14.03 -5.33 -11.31
C MET A 143 -12.53 -5.03 -11.12
N VAL A 144 -12.14 -3.79 -11.45
CA VAL A 144 -10.77 -3.30 -11.34
C VAL A 144 -10.51 -2.88 -9.90
N GLY A 145 -9.48 -3.45 -9.27
CA GLY A 145 -9.14 -3.14 -7.89
C GLY A 145 -8.51 -1.77 -7.65
N PRO A 146 -8.10 -1.47 -6.42
CA PRO A 146 -7.52 -0.19 -6.07
C PRO A 146 -6.26 0.10 -6.88
N VAL A 147 -6.10 1.38 -7.21
CA VAL A 147 -4.96 1.94 -7.91
C VAL A 147 -4.35 3.03 -7.04
N ILE A 148 -3.06 2.91 -6.75
CA ILE A 148 -2.27 3.90 -6.02
C ILE A 148 -1.26 4.51 -6.99
N GLU A 149 -1.21 5.84 -7.03
CA GLU A 149 -0.35 6.62 -7.92
C GLU A 149 0.32 7.75 -7.13
N ASN A 150 1.36 8.37 -7.72
CA ASN A 150 2.00 9.58 -7.20
C ASN A 150 2.44 9.52 -5.73
N ILE A 151 2.95 8.37 -5.26
CA ILE A 151 3.48 8.25 -3.88
C ILE A 151 4.72 9.13 -3.75
N LYS A 152 4.67 10.09 -2.82
CA LYS A 152 5.72 11.04 -2.51
C LYS A 152 5.95 11.07 -1.00
N VAL A 153 7.19 11.20 -0.56
CA VAL A 153 7.54 11.43 0.84
C VAL A 153 8.05 12.86 0.96
N VAL A 154 7.42 13.66 1.82
CA VAL A 154 7.76 15.06 2.08
C VAL A 154 8.16 15.24 3.54
N LYS A 155 9.08 16.18 3.81
CA LYS A 155 9.56 16.50 5.15
C LYS A 155 8.87 17.74 5.71
#